data_AF-A0A1I7L805-F1
#
_entry.id   AF-A0A1I7L805-F1
#
_cell.length_a   1.000
_cell.length_b   1.000
_cell.length_c   1.000
_cell.angle_alpha   90.00
_cell.angle_beta   90.00
_cell.angle_gamma   90.00
#
_symmetry.space_group_name_H-M   'P 1'
#
loop_
_entity.id
_entity.type
_entity.pdbx_description
1 polymer ?
#
loop_
_entity_poly.entity_id
_entity_poly.type
_entity_poly.pdbx_seq_one_letter_code
_entity_poly.pdbx_strand_id
1 'polypeptide(L)'
;MRQRLHQVLLERLRAAGEIDWSRAIVDGASVPAKNGSLPLARTRRTGARRGPKRHLATDARGTPLGLVLTGANCHDSPLMAPTLDAPVCAQRAA
;
A
#
# COMPACT_ATOMS: atom_id res chain seq x y z
N MET A 1 4.61 15.26 8.01
CA MET A 1 3.83 16.13 7.11
C MET A 1 2.81 15.33 6.27
N ARG A 2 3.20 14.38 5.42
CA ARG A 2 2.26 13.64 4.54
C ARG A 2 1.17 12.83 5.28
N GLN A 3 1.52 12.13 6.36
CA GLN A 3 0.52 11.42 7.21
C GLN A 3 -0.56 12.35 7.73
N ARG A 4 -0.15 13.48 8.28
CA ARG A 4 -1.06 14.45 8.89
C ARG A 4 -2.00 15.08 7.87
N LEU A 5 -1.50 15.38 6.66
CA LEU A 5 -2.34 15.86 5.56
C LEU A 5 -3.40 14.81 5.19
N HIS A 6 -3.00 13.55 5.04
CA HIS A 6 -3.93 12.49 4.68
C HIS A 6 -4.99 12.25 5.77
N GLN A 7 -4.59 12.24 7.04
CA GLN A 7 -5.52 12.15 8.17
C GLN A 7 -6.54 13.29 8.16
N VAL A 8 -6.10 14.53 7.98
CA VAL A 8 -7.00 15.69 7.89
C VAL A 8 -7.97 15.58 6.71
N LEU A 9 -7.52 15.05 5.57
CA LEU A 9 -8.39 14.83 4.41
C LEU A 9 -9.43 13.74 4.68
N LEU A 10 -9.03 12.60 5.26
CA LEU A 10 -9.98 11.55 5.64
C LEU A 10 -10.97 12.01 6.70
N GLU A 11 -10.53 12.80 7.68
CA GLU A 11 -11.41 13.39 8.69
C GLU A 11 -12.45 14.32 8.05
N ARG A 12 -12.04 15.14 7.06
CA ARG A 12 -12.96 16.00 6.31
C ARG A 12 -13.95 15.20 5.46
N LEU A 13 -13.48 14.18 4.74
CA LEU A 13 -14.35 13.31 3.93
C LEU A 13 -15.33 12.54 4.82
N ARG A 14 -14.87 12.05 5.97
CA ARG A 14 -15.74 11.42 6.97
C ARG A 14 -16.79 12.40 7.49
N ALA A 15 -16.40 13.62 7.84
CA ALA A 15 -17.32 14.65 8.32
C ALA A 15 -18.36 15.05 7.26
N ALA A 16 -18.00 15.00 5.99
CA ALA A 16 -18.89 15.28 4.87
C ALA A 16 -19.77 14.07 4.45
N GLY A 17 -19.58 12.88 5.03
CA GLY A 17 -20.28 11.65 4.59
C GLY A 17 -19.79 11.11 3.24
N GLU A 18 -18.61 11.56 2.80
CA GLU A 18 -18.02 11.25 1.49
C GLU A 18 -17.16 9.98 1.50
N ILE A 19 -17.13 9.22 2.61
CA ILE A 19 -16.55 7.88 2.65
C ILE A 19 -17.65 6.83 2.61
N ASP A 20 -17.59 5.93 1.62
CA ASP A 20 -18.54 4.84 1.49
C ASP A 20 -18.10 3.62 2.34
N TRP A 21 -18.67 3.51 3.53
CA TRP A 21 -18.37 2.44 4.48
C TRP A 21 -19.04 1.10 4.15
N SER A 22 -19.81 0.98 3.07
CA SER A 22 -20.50 -0.27 2.71
C SER A 22 -19.54 -1.39 2.34
N ARG A 23 -18.35 -1.06 1.81
CA ARG A 23 -17.33 -2.01 1.41
C ARG A 23 -15.94 -1.36 1.44
N ALA A 24 -14.97 -2.14 1.92
CA ALA A 24 -13.55 -1.87 1.70
C ALA A 24 -12.97 -2.89 0.70
N ILE A 25 -12.07 -2.44 -0.18
CA ILE A 25 -11.36 -3.29 -1.14
C ILE A 25 -9.87 -3.17 -0.84
N VAL A 26 -9.17 -4.30 -0.77
CA VAL A 26 -7.73 -4.35 -0.54
C VAL A 26 -7.07 -5.06 -1.72
N ASP A 27 -6.06 -4.44 -2.30
CA ASP A 27 -5.26 -5.03 -3.38
C ASP A 27 -3.78 -4.65 -3.29
N GLY A 28 -2.93 -5.46 -3.92
CA GLY A 28 -1.48 -5.36 -3.87
C GLY A 28 -0.83 -5.35 -5.26
N ALA A 29 -0.01 -4.34 -5.56
CA ALA A 29 0.68 -4.20 -6.84
C ALA A 29 2.20 -4.04 -6.68
N SER A 30 2.98 -4.75 -7.48
CA SER A 30 4.44 -4.62 -7.53
C SER A 30 4.85 -3.42 -8.39
N VAL A 31 5.71 -2.56 -7.86
CA VAL A 31 6.26 -1.41 -8.58
C VAL A 31 7.66 -1.76 -9.09
N PRO A 32 7.98 -1.50 -10.36
CA PRO A 32 9.35 -1.67 -10.86
C PRO A 32 10.37 -0.84 -10.05
N ALA A 33 11.58 -1.35 -9.90
CA ALA A 33 12.65 -0.56 -9.29
C ALA A 33 13.02 0.59 -10.21
N LYS A 34 13.16 1.79 -9.63
CA LYS A 34 13.48 3.03 -10.36
C LYS A 34 14.69 2.92 -11.29
N ASN A 35 15.70 2.13 -10.92
CA ASN A 35 16.96 2.01 -11.66
C ASN A 35 17.11 0.63 -12.33
N GLY A 36 16.02 -0.10 -12.55
CA GLY A 36 16.05 -1.47 -13.05
C GLY A 36 16.59 -2.46 -12.01
N SER A 37 16.44 -3.75 -12.31
CA SER A 37 17.02 -4.85 -11.53
C SER A 37 18.12 -5.52 -12.34
N LEU A 38 19.17 -6.00 -11.67
CA LEU A 38 20.18 -6.85 -12.31
C LEU A 38 19.51 -8.10 -12.94
N PRO A 39 20.05 -8.62 -14.06
CA PRO A 39 19.55 -9.82 -14.72
C PRO A 39 19.39 -10.99 -13.73
N LEU A 40 18.31 -11.76 -13.92
CA LEU A 40 17.96 -12.86 -13.03
C LEU A 40 18.97 -14.02 -13.20
N ALA A 41 19.74 -14.36 -12.16
CA ALA A 41 20.58 -15.56 -12.16
C ALA A 41 19.74 -16.84 -12.03
N ARG A 42 20.26 -17.96 -12.58
CA ARG A 42 19.56 -19.24 -12.77
C ARG A 42 19.10 -19.96 -11.48
N THR A 43 19.58 -19.56 -10.29
CA THR A 43 19.20 -20.20 -9.00
C THR A 43 19.15 -19.22 -7.81
N ARG A 44 17.96 -19.17 -7.17
CA ARG A 44 17.44 -18.54 -5.93
C ARG A 44 17.68 -17.04 -5.58
N ARG A 45 16.59 -16.28 -5.79
CA ARG A 45 15.86 -15.29 -4.94
C ARG A 45 16.59 -14.73 -3.70
N THR A 46 17.13 -13.50 -3.81
CA THR A 46 17.06 -12.41 -2.79
C THR A 46 17.91 -11.18 -3.16
N GLY A 47 18.78 -11.22 -4.19
CA GLY A 47 19.72 -10.12 -4.46
C GLY A 47 19.30 -9.04 -5.46
N ALA A 48 18.25 -9.25 -6.26
CA ALA A 48 17.84 -8.25 -7.24
C ALA A 48 17.11 -7.09 -6.55
N ARG A 49 17.49 -5.83 -6.83
CA ARG A 49 16.71 -4.62 -6.51
C ARG A 49 15.36 -4.71 -7.21
N ARG A 50 14.44 -5.51 -6.66
CA ARG A 50 13.04 -5.54 -7.08
C ARG A 50 12.37 -4.36 -6.38
N GLY A 51 11.61 -3.58 -7.13
CA GLY A 51 10.97 -2.40 -6.57
C GLY A 51 9.94 -2.77 -5.50
N PRO A 52 9.39 -1.79 -4.77
CA PRO A 52 8.50 -2.06 -3.65
C PRO A 52 7.19 -2.69 -4.13
N LYS A 53 6.52 -3.43 -3.24
CA LYS A 53 5.10 -3.77 -3.41
C LYS A 53 4.26 -2.77 -2.63
N ARG A 54 3.17 -2.29 -3.24
CA ARG A 54 2.15 -1.43 -2.62
C ARG A 54 0.97 -2.29 -2.25
N HIS A 55 0.40 -2.06 -1.08
CA HIS A 55 -0.86 -2.64 -0.63
C HIS A 55 -1.78 -1.49 -0.29
N LEU A 56 -2.93 -1.41 -0.96
CA LEU A 56 -3.84 -0.27 -0.89
C LEU A 56 -5.21 -0.76 -0.44
N ALA A 57 -5.78 -0.07 0.55
CA ALA A 57 -7.18 -0.19 0.93
C ALA A 57 -7.97 1.01 0.39
N THR A 58 -9.13 0.76 -0.21
CA THR A 58 -10.06 1.81 -0.66
C THR A 58 -11.45 1.57 -0.12
N ASP A 59 -12.27 2.63 -0.07
CA ASP A 59 -13.71 2.53 0.09
C ASP A 59 -14.38 2.00 -1.20
N ALA A 60 -15.71 1.85 -1.19
CA ALA A 60 -16.45 1.34 -2.35
C ALA A 60 -16.42 2.28 -3.58
N ARG A 61 -16.10 3.57 -3.38
CA ARG A 61 -15.94 4.59 -4.42
C ARG A 61 -14.49 4.73 -4.90
N GLY A 62 -13.55 4.01 -4.30
CA GLY A 62 -12.12 4.08 -4.63
C GLY A 62 -11.34 5.14 -3.83
N THR A 63 -11.94 5.77 -2.82
CA THR A 63 -11.24 6.67 -1.90
C THR A 63 -10.16 5.89 -1.16
N PRO A 64 -8.87 6.29 -1.26
CA PRO A 64 -7.80 5.55 -0.61
C PRO A 64 -7.84 5.78 0.90
N LEU A 65 -8.03 4.70 1.66
CA LEU A 65 -8.15 4.67 3.12
C LEU A 65 -6.83 4.33 3.80
N GLY A 66 -6.05 3.42 3.21
CA GLY A 66 -4.79 2.96 3.77
C GLY A 66 -3.78 2.48 2.74
N LEU A 67 -2.49 2.66 3.01
CA LEU A 67 -1.40 2.26 2.11
C LEU A 67 -0.21 1.73 2.90
N VAL A 68 0.24 0.53 2.56
CA VAL A 68 1.48 -0.06 3.09
C VAL A 68 2.45 -0.32 1.95
N LEU A 69 3.74 -0.04 2.17
CA LEU A 69 4.81 -0.45 1.26
C LEU A 69 5.59 -1.60 1.86
N THR A 70 5.92 -2.61 1.05
CA THR A 70 6.76 -3.72 1.48
C THR A 70 7.85 -4.02 0.46
N GLY A 71 8.71 -4.99 0.79
CA GLY A 71 9.59 -5.61 -0.20
C GLY A 71 8.78 -6.29 -1.30
N ALA A 72 9.40 -6.43 -2.48
CA ALA A 72 8.77 -7.02 -3.67
C ALA A 72 8.27 -8.46 -3.48
N ASN A 73 8.91 -9.20 -2.58
CA ASN A 73 8.62 -10.62 -2.34
C ASN A 73 7.78 -10.86 -1.08
N CYS A 74 7.17 -9.81 -0.52
CA CYS A 74 6.20 -9.94 0.56
C CYS A 74 4.87 -10.41 -0.04
N HIS A 75 4.31 -11.48 0.52
CA HIS A 75 2.99 -11.97 0.13
C HIS A 75 1.89 -11.14 0.79
N ASP A 76 0.69 -11.16 0.22
CA ASP A 76 -0.38 -10.20 0.56
C ASP A 76 -1.20 -10.63 1.78
N SER A 77 -1.29 -11.94 2.03
CA SER A 77 -2.03 -12.51 3.16
C SER A 77 -1.78 -11.84 4.53
N PRO A 78 -0.53 -11.56 4.96
CA PRO A 78 -0.24 -10.93 6.25
C PRO A 78 -0.45 -9.42 6.21
N LEU A 79 -0.67 -8.83 5.04
CA LEU A 79 -0.74 -7.38 4.84
C LEU A 79 -2.18 -6.88 4.75
N MET A 80 -3.17 -7.77 4.75
CA MET A 80 -4.58 -7.40 4.75
C MET A 80 -4.94 -6.51 5.96
N ALA A 81 -4.71 -6.99 7.19
CA ALA A 81 -4.99 -6.21 8.41
C ALA A 81 -4.10 -4.96 8.52
N PRO A 82 -2.76 -5.04 8.32
CA PRO A 82 -1.90 -3.85 8.31
C PRO A 82 -2.32 -2.76 7.32
N THR A 83 -2.88 -3.13 6.17
CA THR A 83 -3.32 -2.16 5.15
C THR A 83 -4.61 -1.45 5.56
N LEU A 84 -5.47 -2.10 6.34
CA LEU A 84 -6.67 -1.47 6.90
C LEU A 84 -6.36 -0.55 8.09
N ASP A 85 -5.39 -0.94 8.93
CA ASP A 85 -5.01 -0.16 10.12
C ASP A 85 -4.08 1.03 9.80
N ALA A 86 -3.42 1.00 8.63
CA ALA A 86 -2.51 2.06 8.22
C ALA A 86 -3.27 3.26 7.63
N PRO A 87 -3.12 4.50 8.14
CA PRO A 87 -3.51 5.68 7.36
C PRO A 87 -2.66 5.73 6.08
N VAL A 88 -3.17 6.19 4.92
CA VAL A 88 -2.36 6.29 3.68
C VAL A 88 -1.10 7.11 3.95
N CYS A 89 -0.04 6.39 4.18
CA CYS A 89 1.31 6.87 4.19
C CYS A 89 2.17 5.66 3.92
N ALA A 90 2.95 5.76 2.86
CA ALA A 90 3.97 4.81 2.49
C ALA A 90 4.98 4.58 3.64
N GLN A 91 4.60 3.77 4.63
CA GLN A 91 5.49 3.18 5.61
C GLN A 91 6.01 1.90 4.98
N ARG A 92 7.33 1.75 4.98
CA ARG A 92 7.94 0.44 4.76
C ARG A 92 7.58 -0.41 5.97
N ALA A 93 6.80 -1.46 5.79
CA ALA A 93 6.75 -2.53 6.78
C ALA A 93 8.16 -3.15 6.85
N ALA A 94 8.67 -3.35 8.06
CA ALA A 94 9.99 -3.92 8.32
C ALA A 94 10.10 -5.35 7.77
#